data_AF-A5B7H9-F1
#
_entry.id   AF-A5B7H9-F1
#
_cell.length_a   1.000
_cell.length_b   1.000
_cell.length_c   1.000
_cell.angle_alpha   90.00
_cell.angle_beta   90.00
_cell.angle_gamma   90.00
#
_symmetry.space_group_name_H-M   'P 1'
#
loop_
_entity.id
_entity.type
_entity.pdbx_description
1 polymer ?
#
loop_
_entity_poly.entity_id
_entity_poly.type
_entity_poly.pdbx_seq_one_letter_code
_entity_poly.pdbx_strand_id
1 'polypeptide(L)'
;MMMTMEGMMDKGVLEDIIRRLLDGKGGKQVQLSEAEIRHLCVNARHVFLSQPNLLQLHAPIRIAGDIHGQYQDLLRLFEYGGFPPAANYLFLGDYVDRGKQSLETICLLLAYKIRYPDNFYLLRGNHEDAKINRIYGFYDECKRRFNVRLWKIFTDCFNCLPVAALIDEKILCMHGGLSPELQNLNQIKEIQRPTDVPDSGLLCDLLWSDPDARVDGWADSDRGVSCTFGADKVAEFLDKNDLDLICRGHQVVEDGYEFFAKRRLVTIFSAPNYGGEFDNAGALLSVDKDLVCSFEIMKPVDNKASSSETQVELLYNHQKMLPKNRYEIRMRRAEELLQESRNQSHLRKECKGVSNLFHLLTAYHRLLPG
;
A
#
# COMPACT_ATOMS: atom_id res chain seq x y z
N MET A 1 4.34 33.82 25.97
CA MET A 1 3.45 34.21 24.85
C MET A 1 2.59 32.99 24.55
N MET A 2 1.31 33.02 24.92
CA MET A 2 0.39 31.89 24.73
C MET A 2 0.20 31.67 23.23
N MET A 3 0.77 30.59 22.69
CA MET A 3 0.41 30.11 21.36
C MET A 3 -1.05 29.67 21.40
N THR A 4 -1.90 30.39 20.69
CA THR A 4 -3.29 30.02 20.47
C THR A 4 -3.35 28.64 19.81
N MET A 5 -4.09 27.70 20.40
CA MET A 5 -4.39 26.37 19.84
C MET A 5 -5.28 26.50 18.60
N GLU A 6 -4.72 26.94 17.47
CA GLU A 6 -5.38 26.82 16.19
C GLU A 6 -5.44 25.34 15.79
N GLY A 7 -6.64 24.76 15.91
CA GLY A 7 -7.14 23.83 14.90
C GLY A 7 -6.78 22.35 15.04
N MET A 8 -6.84 21.77 16.24
CA MET A 8 -7.05 20.32 16.33
C MET A 8 -8.34 19.97 15.58
N MET A 9 -8.24 19.08 14.60
CA MET A 9 -9.38 18.62 13.83
C MET A 9 -10.45 18.06 14.76
N ASP A 10 -11.70 18.51 14.59
CA ASP A 10 -12.82 17.99 15.37
C ASP A 10 -12.92 16.45 15.18
N LYS A 11 -13.06 15.74 16.30
CA LYS A 11 -13.05 14.28 16.31
C LYS A 11 -14.22 13.70 15.52
N GLY A 12 -15.40 14.32 15.59
CA GLY A 12 -16.57 13.89 14.84
C GLY A 12 -16.38 14.04 13.33
N VAL A 13 -15.78 15.15 12.91
CA VAL A 13 -15.41 15.38 11.49
C VAL A 13 -14.39 14.35 11.02
N LEU A 14 -13.35 14.07 11.81
CA LEU A 14 -12.34 13.07 11.45
C LEU A 14 -12.93 11.65 11.34
N GLU A 15 -13.80 11.26 12.28
CA GLU A 15 -14.47 9.96 12.26
C GLU A 15 -15.43 9.83 11.06
N ASP A 16 -16.13 10.90 10.67
CA ASP A 16 -16.97 10.91 9.47
C ASP A 16 -16.14 10.79 8.18
N ILE A 17 -14.99 11.46 8.08
CA ILE A 17 -14.06 11.33 6.95
C ILE A 17 -13.57 9.88 6.82
N ILE A 18 -13.12 9.27 7.93
CA ILE A 18 -12.66 7.88 7.93
C ILE A 18 -13.80 6.97 7.46
N ARG A 19 -15.01 7.14 7.99
CA ARG A 19 -16.19 6.35 7.58
C ARG A 19 -16.46 6.50 6.07
N ARG A 20 -16.51 7.73 5.54
CA ARG A 20 -16.73 7.98 4.11
C ARG A 20 -15.66 7.35 3.22
N LEU A 21 -14.40 7.39 3.67
CA LEU A 21 -13.31 6.73 2.98
C LEU A 21 -13.54 5.20 2.98
N LEU A 22 -13.75 4.59 4.15
CA LEU A 22 -13.99 3.14 4.25
C LEU A 22 -15.22 2.66 3.45
N ASP A 23 -16.24 3.51 3.25
CA ASP A 23 -17.41 3.23 2.41
C ASP A 23 -17.10 3.30 0.90
N GLY A 24 -15.92 3.79 0.50
CA GLY A 24 -15.42 3.94 -0.88
C GLY A 24 -15.06 2.64 -1.60
N LYS A 25 -15.59 1.49 -1.16
CA LYS A 25 -15.36 0.18 -1.78
C LYS A 25 -15.90 0.11 -3.21
N GLY A 26 -15.26 -0.69 -4.04
CA GLY A 26 -15.65 -0.93 -5.44
C GLY A 26 -15.19 0.16 -6.40
N GLY A 27 -14.15 0.92 -6.06
CA GLY A 27 -13.53 1.92 -6.94
C GLY A 27 -14.30 3.23 -7.05
N LYS A 28 -15.27 3.48 -6.17
CA LYS A 28 -16.02 4.72 -6.16
C LYS A 28 -15.15 5.86 -5.62
N GLN A 29 -15.19 6.99 -6.30
CA GLN A 29 -14.55 8.21 -5.81
C GLN A 29 -15.22 8.67 -4.51
N VAL A 30 -14.42 8.93 -3.47
CA VAL A 30 -14.93 9.42 -2.19
C VAL A 30 -14.98 10.95 -2.25
N GLN A 31 -16.12 11.51 -1.83
CA GLN A 31 -16.32 12.95 -1.83
C GLN A 31 -15.82 13.56 -0.52
N LEU A 32 -14.63 14.13 -0.58
CA LEU A 32 -14.05 14.99 0.45
C LEU A 32 -13.97 16.42 -0.08
N SER A 33 -14.27 17.40 0.75
CA SER A 33 -14.08 18.81 0.41
C SER A 33 -12.60 19.21 0.48
N GLU A 34 -12.22 20.25 -0.27
CA GLU A 34 -10.86 20.79 -0.21
C GLU A 34 -10.47 21.22 1.22
N ALA A 35 -11.42 21.77 1.99
CA ALA A 35 -11.20 22.19 3.37
C ALA A 35 -10.87 21.00 4.29
N GLU A 36 -11.60 19.88 4.14
CA GLU A 36 -11.33 18.65 4.88
C GLU A 36 -9.95 18.09 4.57
N ILE A 37 -9.58 17.99 3.29
CA ILE A 37 -8.26 17.49 2.88
C ILE A 37 -7.15 18.39 3.40
N ARG A 38 -7.33 19.71 3.29
CA ARG A 38 -6.38 20.68 3.87
C ARG A 38 -6.22 20.48 5.37
N HIS A 39 -7.31 20.26 6.11
CA HIS A 39 -7.25 20.04 7.55
C HIS A 39 -6.52 18.73 7.90
N LEU A 40 -6.71 17.66 7.12
CA LEU A 40 -5.93 16.42 7.26
C LEU A 40 -4.43 16.70 7.11
N CYS A 41 -4.01 17.38 6.04
CA CYS A 41 -2.59 17.68 5.81
C CYS A 41 -1.98 18.52 6.94
N VAL A 42 -2.68 19.57 7.38
CA VAL A 42 -2.19 20.48 8.45
C VAL A 42 -2.07 19.75 9.79
N ASN A 43 -3.08 18.95 10.16
CA ASN A 43 -3.06 18.20 11.42
C ASN A 43 -2.03 17.07 11.39
N ALA A 44 -1.96 16.30 10.30
CA ALA A 44 -0.97 15.24 10.17
C ALA A 44 0.46 15.79 10.19
N ARG A 45 0.71 16.94 9.53
CA ARG A 45 1.98 17.66 9.60
C ARG A 45 2.38 17.99 11.04
N HIS A 46 1.44 18.46 11.86
CA HIS A 46 1.72 18.73 13.28
C HIS A 46 2.13 17.45 14.03
N VAL A 47 1.43 16.33 13.81
CA VAL A 47 1.77 15.03 14.38
C VAL A 47 3.15 14.54 13.91
N PHE A 48 3.48 14.68 12.63
CA PHE A 48 4.78 14.24 12.14
C PHE A 48 5.94 15.05 12.72
N LEU A 49 5.77 16.37 12.85
CA LEU A 49 6.79 17.26 13.44
C LEU A 49 6.95 17.08 14.96
N SER A 50 5.93 16.57 15.66
CA SER A 50 6.03 16.25 17.09
C SER A 50 6.72 14.91 17.36
N GLN A 51 6.79 14.02 16.37
CA GLN A 51 7.47 12.73 16.43
C GLN A 51 8.89 12.82 15.87
N PRO A 52 9.85 11.98 16.28
CA PRO A 52 11.23 12.02 15.78
C PRO A 52 11.34 11.57 14.32
N ASN A 53 12.47 11.89 13.67
CA ASN A 53 12.71 11.50 12.27
C ASN A 53 13.09 10.02 12.11
N LEU A 54 13.72 9.46 13.13
CA LEU A 54 13.86 8.03 13.37
C LEU A 54 12.85 7.61 14.44
N LEU A 55 11.74 7.02 14.02
CA LEU A 55 10.71 6.53 14.95
C LEU A 55 11.27 5.40 15.80
N GLN A 56 10.84 5.34 17.07
CA GLN A 56 11.14 4.23 17.98
C GLN A 56 9.82 3.51 18.26
N LEU A 57 9.68 2.28 17.77
CA LEU A 57 8.43 1.53 17.72
C LEU A 57 8.58 0.19 18.45
N HIS A 58 7.44 -0.40 18.81
CA HIS A 58 7.38 -1.69 19.49
C HIS A 58 6.47 -2.65 18.74
N ALA A 59 6.85 -3.93 18.74
CA ALA A 59 5.99 -5.01 18.32
C ALA A 59 4.88 -5.27 19.38
N PRO A 60 3.73 -5.86 19.00
CA PRO A 60 3.38 -6.34 17.66
C PRO A 60 3.06 -5.20 16.69
N ILE A 61 3.52 -5.32 15.44
CA ILE A 61 3.30 -4.33 14.39
C ILE A 61 3.25 -4.98 13.01
N ARG A 62 2.45 -4.40 12.12
CA ARG A 62 2.33 -4.81 10.72
C ARG A 62 3.02 -3.76 9.83
N ILE A 63 3.81 -4.22 8.87
CA ILE A 63 4.63 -3.38 8.00
C ILE A 63 4.18 -3.56 6.56
N ALA A 64 3.78 -2.46 5.94
CA ALA A 64 3.36 -2.41 4.54
C ALA A 64 4.36 -1.59 3.72
N GLY A 65 4.78 -2.12 2.57
CA GLY A 65 5.48 -1.38 1.53
C GLY A 65 4.56 -0.48 0.70
N ASP A 66 4.95 -0.28 -0.55
CA ASP A 66 4.36 0.66 -1.50
C ASP A 66 2.88 0.38 -1.79
N ILE A 67 2.10 1.45 -1.97
CA ILE A 67 0.65 1.39 -2.25
C ILE A 67 0.30 2.07 -3.58
N HIS A 68 0.98 3.16 -3.93
CA HIS A 68 0.84 3.86 -5.21
C HIS A 68 -0.60 4.08 -5.68
N GLY A 69 -1.43 4.67 -4.82
CA GLY A 69 -2.81 5.00 -5.16
C GLY A 69 -3.72 3.81 -5.49
N GLN A 70 -3.31 2.56 -5.21
CA GLN A 70 -4.15 1.36 -5.31
C GLN A 70 -5.09 1.25 -4.11
N TYR A 71 -6.01 2.22 -4.03
CA TYR A 71 -6.87 2.42 -2.87
C TYR A 71 -7.71 1.19 -2.48
N GLN A 72 -8.21 0.44 -3.46
CA GLN A 72 -9.00 -0.77 -3.19
C GLN A 72 -8.14 -1.88 -2.57
N ASP A 73 -6.88 -1.99 -2.99
CA ASP A 73 -5.93 -2.94 -2.40
C ASP A 73 -5.50 -2.48 -1.01
N LEU A 74 -5.41 -1.18 -0.74
CA LEU A 74 -5.22 -0.67 0.63
C LEU A 74 -6.39 -1.05 1.55
N LEU A 75 -7.64 -0.93 1.08
CA LEU A 75 -8.80 -1.36 1.87
C LEU A 75 -8.75 -2.88 2.13
N ARG A 76 -8.37 -3.67 1.12
CA ARG A 76 -8.17 -5.11 1.27
C ARG A 76 -7.04 -5.42 2.25
N LEU A 77 -5.93 -4.69 2.23
CA LEU A 77 -4.82 -4.84 3.18
C LEU A 77 -5.32 -4.70 4.62
N PHE A 78 -6.20 -3.73 4.90
CA PHE A 78 -6.82 -3.59 6.23
C PHE A 78 -7.86 -4.67 6.55
N GLU A 79 -8.53 -5.26 5.55
CA GLU A 79 -9.43 -6.41 5.76
C GLU A 79 -8.66 -7.67 6.18
N TYR A 80 -7.46 -7.87 5.61
CA TYR A 80 -6.57 -8.98 5.97
C TYR A 80 -5.88 -8.71 7.32
N GLY A 81 -5.27 -7.54 7.47
CA GLY A 81 -4.46 -7.23 8.64
C GLY A 81 -5.23 -6.70 9.85
N GLY A 82 -6.51 -6.40 9.68
CA GLY A 82 -7.35 -5.76 10.70
C GLY A 82 -7.24 -4.23 10.67
N PHE A 83 -8.39 -3.55 10.73
CA PHE A 83 -8.45 -2.10 10.68
C PHE A 83 -7.86 -1.46 11.95
N PRO A 84 -7.16 -0.32 11.84
CA PRO A 84 -6.74 0.45 13.01
C PRO A 84 -7.93 0.81 13.92
N PRO A 85 -7.80 0.72 15.26
CA PRO A 85 -6.58 0.42 16.02
C PRO A 85 -6.46 -1.07 16.42
N ALA A 86 -7.18 -1.99 15.76
CA ALA A 86 -7.10 -3.42 16.10
C ALA A 86 -5.71 -4.02 15.82
N ALA A 87 -4.93 -3.38 14.95
CA ALA A 87 -3.53 -3.67 14.69
C ALA A 87 -2.72 -2.37 14.60
N ASN A 88 -1.45 -2.44 14.99
CA ASN A 88 -0.48 -1.36 14.78
C ASN A 88 0.10 -1.46 13.37
N TYR A 89 0.32 -0.33 12.70
CA TYR A 89 0.84 -0.28 11.34
C TYR A 89 2.03 0.66 11.19
N LEU A 90 3.02 0.22 10.42
CA LEU A 90 4.06 1.02 9.82
C LEU A 90 3.95 0.91 8.30
N PHE A 91 3.81 2.02 7.59
CA PHE A 91 3.96 2.04 6.14
C PHE A 91 5.32 2.62 5.74
N LEU A 92 5.95 2.04 4.72
CA LEU A 92 7.32 2.35 4.33
C LEU A 92 7.43 3.54 3.37
N GLY A 93 6.35 3.97 2.72
CA GLY A 93 6.35 5.07 1.76
C GLY A 93 5.56 4.77 0.50
N ASP A 94 5.66 5.65 -0.49
CA ASP A 94 5.11 5.50 -1.84
C ASP A 94 3.59 5.25 -1.82
N TYR A 95 2.89 6.23 -1.26
CA TYR A 95 1.44 6.22 -1.12
C TYR A 95 0.73 6.69 -2.39
N VAL A 96 1.36 7.62 -3.10
CA VAL A 96 0.78 8.33 -4.24
C VAL A 96 1.44 7.92 -5.55
N ASP A 97 0.96 8.51 -6.65
CA ASP A 97 1.38 8.26 -8.03
C ASP A 97 1.01 6.89 -8.58
N ARG A 98 1.08 6.79 -9.92
CA ARG A 98 0.85 5.61 -10.77
C ARG A 98 -0.55 5.00 -10.72
N GLY A 99 -1.11 4.77 -9.54
CA GLY A 99 -2.47 4.28 -9.38
C GLY A 99 -3.55 5.35 -9.59
N LYS A 100 -4.80 4.91 -9.50
CA LYS A 100 -5.97 5.71 -9.91
C LYS A 100 -6.56 6.59 -8.81
N GLN A 101 -6.27 6.30 -7.55
CA GLN A 101 -6.92 6.88 -6.38
C GLN A 101 -5.90 7.27 -5.30
N SER A 102 -4.89 8.06 -5.68
CA SER A 102 -3.85 8.50 -4.74
C SER A 102 -4.44 9.41 -3.67
N LEU A 103 -5.42 10.26 -4.00
CA LEU A 103 -6.08 11.14 -3.04
C LEU A 103 -6.81 10.36 -1.93
N GLU A 104 -7.63 9.36 -2.27
CA GLU A 104 -8.29 8.52 -1.27
C GLU A 104 -7.29 7.75 -0.41
N THR A 105 -6.25 7.21 -1.05
CA THR A 105 -5.16 6.47 -0.38
C THR A 105 -4.50 7.33 0.68
N ILE A 106 -3.93 8.47 0.29
CA ILE A 106 -3.22 9.33 1.25
C ILE A 106 -4.18 9.95 2.27
N CYS A 107 -5.41 10.33 1.90
CA CYS A 107 -6.36 10.89 2.86
C CYS A 107 -6.74 9.88 3.95
N LEU A 108 -6.91 8.59 3.62
CA LEU A 108 -7.20 7.56 4.62
C LEU A 108 -6.01 7.34 5.55
N LEU A 109 -4.79 7.25 5.00
CA LEU A 109 -3.58 7.09 5.79
C LEU A 109 -3.34 8.27 6.74
N LEU A 110 -3.49 9.52 6.26
CA LEU A 110 -3.38 10.72 7.11
C LEU A 110 -4.48 10.77 8.16
N ALA A 111 -5.72 10.40 7.82
CA ALA A 111 -6.81 10.36 8.78
C ALA A 111 -6.56 9.35 9.91
N TYR A 112 -6.05 8.16 9.58
CA TYR A 112 -5.63 7.19 10.59
C TYR A 112 -4.43 7.68 11.41
N LYS A 113 -3.46 8.35 10.79
CA LYS A 113 -2.33 8.94 11.51
C LYS A 113 -2.77 9.95 12.56
N ILE A 114 -3.73 10.81 12.23
CA ILE A 114 -4.29 11.80 13.17
C ILE A 114 -5.10 11.09 14.26
N ARG A 115 -5.88 10.08 13.90
CA ARG A 115 -6.78 9.40 14.84
C ARG A 115 -6.06 8.48 15.82
N TYR A 116 -4.96 7.86 15.40
CA TYR A 116 -4.19 6.85 16.13
C TYR A 116 -2.67 7.13 16.03
N PRO A 117 -2.19 8.29 16.54
CA PRO A 117 -0.82 8.73 16.32
C PRO A 117 0.25 7.78 16.89
N ASP A 118 -0.12 6.97 17.88
CA ASP A 118 0.72 6.00 18.60
C ASP A 118 0.47 4.53 18.20
N ASN A 119 -0.33 4.30 17.15
CA ASN A 119 -0.58 2.95 16.61
C ASN A 119 -0.43 2.90 15.07
N PHE A 120 -0.33 4.07 14.42
CA PHE A 120 -0.29 4.18 12.98
C PHE A 120 0.84 5.12 12.54
N TYR A 121 1.77 4.60 11.75
CA TYR A 121 3.02 5.26 11.39
C TYR A 121 3.22 5.23 9.88
N LEU A 122 3.71 6.34 9.34
CA LEU A 122 3.91 6.55 7.92
C LEU A 122 5.33 7.09 7.74
N LEU A 123 6.17 6.36 7.02
CA LEU A 123 7.48 6.83 6.59
C LEU A 123 7.37 7.60 5.27
N ARG A 124 8.43 8.29 4.88
CA ARG A 124 8.52 8.95 3.60
C ARG A 124 9.02 7.97 2.55
N GLY A 125 8.34 7.87 1.40
CA GLY A 125 8.89 7.25 0.20
C GLY A 125 9.46 8.29 -0.77
N ASN A 126 10.07 7.84 -1.86
CA ASN A 126 10.62 8.73 -2.87
C ASN A 126 9.54 9.43 -3.70
N HIS A 127 8.31 8.89 -3.73
CA HIS A 127 7.15 9.54 -4.38
C HIS A 127 6.50 10.61 -3.51
N GLU A 128 6.81 10.69 -2.21
CA GLU A 128 6.46 11.82 -1.34
C GLU A 128 7.45 12.99 -1.51
N ASP A 129 7.87 13.24 -2.75
CA ASP A 129 8.71 14.35 -3.20
C ASP A 129 8.04 15.11 -4.35
N ALA A 130 8.14 16.44 -4.32
CA ALA A 130 7.48 17.30 -5.29
C ALA A 130 8.02 17.09 -6.71
N LYS A 131 9.31 16.77 -6.89
CA LYS A 131 9.90 16.58 -8.23
C LYS A 131 9.36 15.31 -8.88
N ILE A 132 9.12 14.27 -8.08
CA ILE A 132 8.63 12.97 -8.52
C ILE A 132 7.12 13.02 -8.77
N ASN A 133 6.33 13.36 -7.76
CA ASN A 133 4.87 13.30 -7.87
C ASN A 133 4.24 14.39 -8.73
N ARG A 134 5.06 15.34 -9.20
CA ARG A 134 4.70 16.27 -10.28
C ARG A 134 4.50 15.58 -11.62
N ILE A 135 5.19 14.46 -11.86
CA ILE A 135 5.32 13.80 -13.16
C ILE A 135 4.57 12.45 -13.17
N TYR A 136 4.55 11.73 -12.04
CA TYR A 136 4.03 10.35 -11.99
C TYR A 136 2.55 10.22 -11.59
N GLY A 137 1.82 11.34 -11.50
CA GLY A 137 0.35 11.36 -11.56
C GLY A 137 -0.35 12.12 -10.44
N PHE A 138 0.22 12.25 -9.25
CA PHE A 138 -0.47 12.84 -8.10
C PHE A 138 -0.79 14.32 -8.29
N TYR A 139 0.14 15.09 -8.86
CA TYR A 139 -0.12 16.49 -9.22
C TYR A 139 -1.33 16.59 -10.15
N ASP A 140 -1.38 15.77 -11.20
CA ASP A 140 -2.45 15.83 -12.19
C ASP A 140 -3.77 15.37 -11.59
N GLU A 141 -3.76 14.40 -10.68
CA GLU A 141 -4.93 13.99 -9.91
C GLU A 141 -5.47 15.14 -9.05
N CYS A 142 -4.60 15.81 -8.29
CA CYS A 142 -4.93 16.97 -7.47
C CYS A 142 -5.48 18.14 -8.31
N LYS A 143 -4.80 18.47 -9.41
CA LYS A 143 -5.20 19.56 -10.31
C LYS A 143 -6.55 19.28 -10.96
N ARG A 144 -6.81 18.04 -11.38
CA ARG A 144 -8.05 17.64 -12.05
C ARG A 144 -9.24 17.62 -11.10
N ARG A 145 -9.06 17.12 -9.88
CA ARG A 145 -10.16 16.94 -8.91
C ARG A 145 -10.39 18.16 -8.03
N PHE A 146 -9.34 18.97 -7.82
CA PHE A 146 -9.37 20.15 -6.96
C PHE A 146 -8.59 21.28 -7.63
N ASN A 147 -7.36 21.54 -7.19
CA ASN A 147 -6.51 22.60 -7.71
C ASN A 147 -5.04 22.35 -7.37
N VAL A 148 -4.15 23.15 -7.97
CA VAL A 148 -2.69 23.07 -7.75
C VAL A 148 -2.29 23.48 -6.32
N ARG A 149 -3.08 24.32 -5.65
CA ARG A 149 -2.81 24.73 -4.27
C ARG A 149 -2.92 23.55 -3.32
N LEU A 150 -3.87 22.64 -3.54
CA LEU A 150 -4.03 21.44 -2.73
C LEU A 150 -2.80 20.52 -2.84
N TRP A 151 -2.24 20.34 -4.05
CA TRP A 151 -1.00 19.58 -4.23
C TRP A 151 0.19 20.18 -3.46
N LYS A 152 0.31 21.52 -3.41
CA LYS A 152 1.33 22.19 -2.58
C LYS A 152 1.13 21.91 -1.09
N ILE A 153 -0.11 21.90 -0.62
CA ILE A 153 -0.43 21.57 0.78
C ILE A 153 -0.05 20.12 1.12
N PHE A 154 -0.24 19.17 0.19
CA PHE A 154 0.28 17.81 0.36
C PHE A 154 1.80 17.78 0.38
N THR A 155 2.46 18.53 -0.50
CA THR A 155 3.93 18.65 -0.51
C THR A 155 4.47 19.15 0.83
N ASP A 156 3.86 20.20 1.39
CA ASP A 156 4.23 20.73 2.72
C ASP A 156 4.06 19.68 3.84
N CYS A 157 3.08 18.78 3.70
CA CYS A 157 2.86 17.66 4.62
C CYS A 157 3.90 16.55 4.44
N PHE A 158 4.18 16.15 3.20
CA PHE A 158 5.17 15.14 2.84
C PHE A 158 6.58 15.51 3.27
N ASN A 159 6.94 16.79 3.16
CA ASN A 159 8.20 17.33 3.64
C ASN A 159 8.41 17.16 5.16
N CYS A 160 7.37 16.81 5.91
CA CYS A 160 7.43 16.54 7.34
C CYS A 160 7.38 15.05 7.70
N LEU A 161 7.25 14.12 6.76
CA LEU A 161 7.24 12.69 7.07
C LEU A 161 8.56 12.22 7.71
N PRO A 162 8.53 11.34 8.72
CA PRO A 162 9.73 10.67 9.22
C PRO A 162 10.31 9.75 8.13
N VAL A 163 11.61 9.49 8.18
CA VAL A 163 12.32 8.82 7.08
C VAL A 163 12.73 7.38 7.41
N ALA A 164 12.75 7.03 8.70
CA ALA A 164 13.02 5.67 9.15
C ALA A 164 12.30 5.35 10.47
N ALA A 165 12.20 4.06 10.78
CA ALA A 165 11.75 3.55 12.07
C ALA A 165 12.68 2.45 12.58
N LEU A 166 12.80 2.34 13.89
CA LEU A 166 13.50 1.27 14.57
C LEU A 166 12.50 0.54 15.46
N ILE A 167 12.24 -0.73 15.17
CA ILE A 167 11.31 -1.57 15.94
C ILE A 167 12.12 -2.41 16.93
N ASP A 168 11.80 -2.25 18.21
CA ASP A 168 12.42 -2.96 19.35
C ASP A 168 13.96 -3.02 19.27
N GLU A 169 14.57 -1.92 18.81
CA GLU A 169 16.02 -1.77 18.68
C GLU A 169 16.70 -2.80 17.76
N LYS A 170 15.94 -3.60 16.99
CA LYS A 170 16.46 -4.71 16.19
C LYS A 170 16.12 -4.67 14.70
N ILE A 171 14.98 -4.07 14.33
CA ILE A 171 14.55 -4.00 12.93
C ILE A 171 14.55 -2.55 12.46
N LEU A 172 15.47 -2.20 11.55
CA LEU A 172 15.53 -0.88 10.93
C LEU A 172 14.68 -0.86 9.67
N CYS A 173 13.73 0.07 9.61
CA CYS A 173 12.78 0.22 8.52
C CYS A 173 12.99 1.55 7.79
N MET A 174 13.00 1.53 6.45
CA MET A 174 13.07 2.73 5.59
C MET A 174 12.46 2.42 4.22
N HIS A 175 12.26 3.41 3.36
CA HIS A 175 11.75 3.16 2.00
C HIS A 175 12.82 2.59 1.08
N GLY A 176 13.89 3.36 0.91
CA GLY A 176 15.10 3.11 0.14
C GLY A 176 15.95 2.00 0.76
N GLY A 177 17.21 2.29 1.00
CA GLY A 177 18.08 1.39 1.72
C GLY A 177 19.23 2.13 2.36
N LEU A 178 20.37 1.45 2.46
CA LEU A 178 21.54 2.01 3.11
C LEU A 178 22.15 3.16 2.28
N SER A 179 22.92 4.00 2.97
CA SER A 179 23.72 5.08 2.37
C SER A 179 25.19 4.89 2.72
N PRO A 180 26.15 5.19 1.81
CA PRO A 180 27.56 5.27 2.16
C PRO A 180 27.84 6.27 3.28
N GLU A 181 26.98 7.29 3.43
CA GLU A 181 27.08 8.32 4.46
C GLU A 181 26.46 7.87 5.80
N LEU A 182 25.64 6.81 5.83
CA LEU A 182 24.99 6.33 7.04
C LEU A 182 25.93 5.44 7.85
N GLN A 183 26.64 6.05 8.80
CA GLN A 183 27.59 5.37 9.67
C GLN A 183 26.97 4.93 11.01
N ASN A 184 25.98 5.67 11.50
CA ASN A 184 25.19 5.34 12.69
C ASN A 184 23.79 5.97 12.64
N LEU A 185 22.88 5.46 13.47
CA LEU A 185 21.47 5.87 13.46
C LEU A 185 21.19 7.31 13.92
N ASN A 186 22.13 7.98 14.61
CA ASN A 186 21.91 9.37 15.05
C ASN A 186 21.90 10.34 13.87
N GLN A 187 22.60 10.04 12.78
CA GLN A 187 22.59 10.87 11.57
C GLN A 187 21.17 10.99 10.98
N ILE A 188 20.33 9.96 11.13
CA ILE A 188 18.92 10.00 10.71
C ILE A 188 18.13 10.97 11.60
N LYS A 189 18.38 10.96 12.92
CA LYS A 189 17.70 11.83 13.90
C LYS A 189 17.98 13.31 13.63
N GLU A 190 19.16 13.63 13.09
CA GLU A 190 19.63 14.99 12.85
C GLU A 190 19.06 15.64 11.58
N ILE A 191 18.49 14.85 10.67
CA ILE A 191 17.82 15.37 9.47
C ILE A 191 16.70 16.33 9.89
N GLN A 192 16.77 17.57 9.43
CA GLN A 192 15.79 18.60 9.78
C GLN A 192 14.51 18.47 8.94
N ARG A 193 13.36 18.78 9.55
CA ARG A 193 12.06 18.84 8.88
C ARG A 193 11.36 20.17 9.15
N PRO A 194 10.60 20.73 8.19
CA PRO A 194 10.37 20.22 6.83
C PRO A 194 11.61 20.29 5.93
N THR A 195 11.75 19.34 5.01
CA THR A 195 12.81 19.35 3.99
C THR A 195 12.32 18.75 2.68
N ASP A 196 12.80 19.26 1.54
CA ASP A 196 12.70 18.57 0.26
C ASP A 196 13.71 17.41 0.21
N VAL A 197 13.53 16.47 -0.73
CA VAL A 197 14.50 15.40 -0.94
C VAL A 197 15.65 15.93 -1.82
N PRO A 198 16.91 15.92 -1.34
CA PRO A 198 18.05 16.36 -2.15
C PRO A 198 18.30 15.39 -3.31
N ASP A 199 19.08 15.83 -4.31
CA ASP A 199 19.42 14.97 -5.47
C ASP A 199 20.50 13.92 -5.12
N SER A 200 21.20 14.07 -3.99
CA SER A 200 22.22 13.14 -3.48
C SER A 200 22.38 13.23 -1.96
N GLY A 201 23.15 12.30 -1.39
CA GLY A 201 23.50 12.25 0.03
C GLY A 201 22.49 11.47 0.87
N LEU A 202 22.70 11.45 2.19
CA LEU A 202 21.99 10.56 3.13
C LEU A 202 20.46 10.47 2.91
N LEU A 203 19.75 11.60 2.85
CA LEU A 203 18.28 11.58 2.69
C LEU A 203 17.85 11.06 1.31
N CYS A 204 18.63 11.32 0.26
CA CYS A 204 18.35 10.75 -1.05
C CYS A 204 18.48 9.22 -0.99
N ASP A 205 19.58 8.72 -0.44
CA ASP A 205 19.87 7.29 -0.39
C ASP A 205 18.88 6.50 0.46
N LEU A 206 18.47 7.02 1.63
CA LEU A 206 17.45 6.41 2.48
C LEU A 206 16.10 6.20 1.77
N LEU A 207 15.85 6.91 0.67
CA LEU A 207 14.62 6.83 -0.11
C LEU A 207 14.80 6.16 -1.48
N TRP A 208 16.03 6.06 -2.00
CA TRP A 208 16.28 5.66 -3.39
C TRP A 208 17.23 4.47 -3.57
N SER A 209 18.05 4.12 -2.58
CA SER A 209 19.04 3.07 -2.79
C SER A 209 18.41 1.68 -2.82
N ASP A 210 19.09 0.76 -3.50
CA ASP A 210 18.63 -0.62 -3.73
C ASP A 210 19.68 -1.66 -3.34
N PRO A 211 19.31 -2.80 -2.73
CA PRO A 211 20.20 -3.95 -2.65
C PRO A 211 20.45 -4.55 -4.04
N ASP A 212 21.68 -4.98 -4.32
CA ASP A 212 22.03 -5.72 -5.55
C ASP A 212 22.95 -6.91 -5.22
N ALA A 213 22.53 -8.12 -5.58
CA ALA A 213 23.29 -9.35 -5.35
C ALA A 213 24.57 -9.47 -6.21
N ARG A 214 24.70 -8.65 -7.24
CA ARG A 214 25.83 -8.65 -8.18
C ARG A 214 26.96 -7.70 -7.76
N VAL A 215 26.72 -6.90 -6.73
CA VAL A 215 27.64 -5.86 -6.24
C VAL A 215 28.27 -6.31 -4.93
N ASP A 216 29.60 -6.16 -4.84
CA ASP A 216 30.33 -6.16 -3.57
C ASP A 216 30.64 -4.70 -3.21
N GLY A 217 30.14 -4.23 -2.06
CA GLY A 217 30.29 -2.84 -1.65
C GLY A 217 29.17 -1.93 -2.17
N TRP A 218 29.55 -0.84 -2.83
CA TRP A 218 28.64 0.18 -3.36
C TRP A 218 28.84 0.33 -4.87
N ALA A 219 27.76 0.56 -5.61
CA ALA A 219 27.81 0.89 -7.04
C ALA A 219 26.75 1.95 -7.39
N ASP A 220 26.85 2.54 -8.58
CA ASP A 220 25.84 3.48 -9.07
C ASP A 220 24.51 2.76 -9.34
N SER A 221 23.39 3.45 -9.17
CA SER A 221 22.06 2.91 -9.45
C SER A 221 21.67 3.07 -10.92
N ASP A 222 21.11 2.01 -11.51
CA ASP A 222 20.51 2.04 -12.85
C ASP A 222 19.32 3.00 -12.96
N ARG A 223 18.78 3.47 -11.81
CA ARG A 223 17.74 4.50 -11.77
C ARG A 223 18.27 5.90 -12.10
N GLY A 224 19.59 6.08 -12.15
CA GLY A 224 20.24 7.38 -12.36
C GLY A 224 20.20 8.30 -11.14
N VAL A 225 19.86 7.77 -9.96
CA VAL A 225 19.83 8.48 -8.68
C VAL A 225 20.23 7.53 -7.55
N SER A 226 21.00 8.04 -6.58
CA SER A 226 21.55 7.25 -5.47
C SER A 226 22.44 6.07 -5.96
N CYS A 227 22.51 5.00 -5.19
CA CYS A 227 23.44 3.89 -5.31
C CYS A 227 22.75 2.54 -5.11
N THR A 228 23.46 1.47 -5.46
CA THR A 228 23.17 0.11 -5.05
C THR A 228 24.17 -0.37 -4.00
N PHE A 229 23.79 -1.35 -3.19
CA PHE A 229 24.65 -1.91 -2.15
C PHE A 229 24.59 -3.43 -2.06
N GLY A 230 25.75 -4.03 -1.78
CA GLY A 230 25.93 -5.48 -1.67
C GLY A 230 25.49 -6.08 -0.34
N ALA A 231 25.48 -7.41 -0.29
CA ALA A 231 25.17 -8.15 0.93
C ALA A 231 26.22 -7.94 2.04
N ASP A 232 27.46 -7.62 1.67
CA ASP A 232 28.55 -7.26 2.58
C ASP A 232 28.21 -5.96 3.34
N LYS A 233 27.62 -4.96 2.68
CA LYS A 233 27.23 -3.70 3.32
C LYS A 233 26.03 -3.84 4.24
N VAL A 234 25.09 -4.72 3.91
CA VAL A 234 24.01 -5.09 4.85
C VAL A 234 24.59 -5.73 6.11
N ALA A 235 25.50 -6.70 5.96
CA ALA A 235 26.09 -7.39 7.10
C ALA A 235 26.93 -6.44 7.97
N GLU A 236 27.82 -5.66 7.36
CA GLU A 236 28.65 -4.66 8.04
C GLU A 236 27.81 -3.66 8.84
N PHE A 237 26.75 -3.12 8.23
CA PHE A 237 25.91 -2.12 8.86
C PHE A 237 25.15 -2.68 10.07
N LEU A 238 24.53 -3.85 9.91
CA LEU A 238 23.76 -4.49 10.97
C LEU A 238 24.65 -4.91 12.13
N ASP A 239 25.82 -5.52 11.86
CA ASP A 239 26.77 -5.94 12.90
C ASP A 239 27.31 -4.72 13.68
N LYS A 240 27.61 -3.62 12.98
CA LYS A 240 28.11 -2.38 13.60
C LYS A 240 27.09 -1.70 14.50
N ASN A 241 25.79 -1.81 14.19
CA ASN A 241 24.71 -1.13 14.92
C ASN A 241 23.89 -2.07 15.83
N ASP A 242 24.31 -3.33 16.01
CA ASP A 242 23.61 -4.36 16.79
C ASP A 242 22.14 -4.58 16.36
N LEU A 243 21.93 -4.66 15.05
CA LEU A 243 20.62 -4.86 14.42
C LEU A 243 20.52 -6.25 13.78
N ASP A 244 19.29 -6.77 13.70
CA ASP A 244 19.03 -8.11 13.15
C ASP A 244 18.57 -8.04 11.69
N LEU A 245 17.77 -7.02 11.34
CA LEU A 245 17.06 -6.96 10.06
C LEU A 245 16.92 -5.53 9.54
N ILE A 246 17.09 -5.36 8.23
CA ILE A 246 16.60 -4.20 7.46
C ILE A 246 15.28 -4.57 6.80
N CYS A 247 14.24 -3.76 6.97
CA CYS A 247 12.96 -3.90 6.26
C CYS A 247 12.73 -2.68 5.36
N ARG A 248 12.49 -2.91 4.06
CA ARG A 248 12.41 -1.82 3.07
C ARG A 248 11.35 -1.98 1.99
N GLY A 249 11.05 -0.91 1.23
CA GLY A 249 10.02 -0.85 0.17
C GLY A 249 10.56 -0.79 -1.26
N HIS A 250 10.00 0.08 -2.11
CA HIS A 250 10.55 0.67 -3.35
C HIS A 250 10.79 -0.25 -4.57
N GLN A 251 11.05 -1.54 -4.36
CA GLN A 251 11.26 -2.52 -5.43
C GLN A 251 10.07 -3.49 -5.50
N VAL A 252 9.47 -3.58 -6.70
CA VAL A 252 8.48 -4.60 -7.00
C VAL A 252 9.16 -5.97 -6.94
N VAL A 253 8.59 -6.89 -6.18
CA VAL A 253 9.07 -8.26 -6.01
C VAL A 253 7.90 -9.24 -6.21
N GLU A 254 8.16 -10.40 -6.80
CA GLU A 254 7.12 -11.31 -7.33
C GLU A 254 6.07 -11.70 -6.28
N ASP A 255 6.50 -12.14 -5.10
CA ASP A 255 5.61 -12.58 -4.02
C ASP A 255 5.15 -11.43 -3.10
N GLY A 256 5.45 -10.18 -3.45
CA GLY A 256 5.23 -9.01 -2.59
C GLY A 256 6.23 -8.91 -1.43
N TYR A 257 7.07 -9.91 -1.20
CA TYR A 257 8.25 -9.81 -0.34
C TYR A 257 9.44 -10.56 -0.94
N GLU A 258 10.66 -10.13 -0.62
CA GLU A 258 11.89 -10.85 -1.00
C GLU A 258 12.97 -10.67 0.07
N PHE A 259 13.65 -11.77 0.42
CA PHE A 259 14.78 -11.73 1.32
C PHE A 259 16.10 -11.54 0.57
N PHE A 260 16.99 -10.76 1.17
CA PHE A 260 18.35 -10.52 0.70
C PHE A 260 19.38 -10.76 1.83
N ALA A 261 20.66 -10.88 1.48
CA ALA A 261 21.79 -10.99 2.41
C ALA A 261 21.58 -12.02 3.53
N LYS A 262 21.25 -13.28 3.17
CA LYS A 262 20.94 -14.37 4.14
C LYS A 262 19.81 -14.01 5.11
N ARG A 263 18.75 -13.38 4.59
CA ARG A 263 17.55 -12.94 5.34
C ARG A 263 17.81 -11.81 6.34
N ARG A 264 18.91 -11.08 6.17
CA ARG A 264 19.24 -9.88 6.96
C ARG A 264 18.65 -8.60 6.39
N LEU A 265 18.10 -8.65 5.18
CA LEU A 265 17.27 -7.60 4.60
C LEU A 265 16.02 -8.24 4.00
N VAL A 266 14.87 -7.57 4.14
CA VAL A 266 13.62 -7.92 3.46
C VAL A 266 13.05 -6.71 2.73
N THR A 267 12.72 -6.90 1.46
CA THR A 267 11.94 -5.96 0.65
C THR A 267 10.46 -6.34 0.77
N ILE A 268 9.58 -5.37 1.01
CA ILE A 268 8.13 -5.52 1.09
C ILE A 268 7.49 -4.59 0.04
N PHE A 269 6.57 -5.11 -0.75
CA PHE A 269 5.79 -4.36 -1.73
C PHE A 269 4.32 -4.72 -1.57
N SER A 270 3.44 -3.74 -1.36
CA SER A 270 2.04 -3.99 -0.96
C SER A 270 1.02 -3.76 -2.07
N ALA A 271 1.45 -3.33 -3.26
CA ALA A 271 0.58 -3.08 -4.41
C ALA A 271 0.58 -4.29 -5.37
N PRO A 272 -0.42 -5.19 -5.31
CA PRO A 272 -0.49 -6.33 -6.22
C PRO A 272 -0.80 -5.89 -7.66
N ASN A 273 -0.29 -6.63 -8.64
CA ASN A 273 -0.45 -6.35 -10.08
C ASN A 273 -0.12 -4.88 -10.40
N TYR A 274 1.08 -4.48 -9.96
CA TYR A 274 1.50 -3.08 -9.98
C TYR A 274 1.42 -2.49 -11.39
N GLY A 275 0.81 -1.30 -11.49
CA GLY A 275 0.61 -0.62 -12.78
C GLY A 275 -0.29 -1.37 -13.78
N GLY A 276 -0.81 -2.56 -13.45
CA GLY A 276 -1.45 -3.47 -14.40
C GLY A 276 -0.49 -4.11 -15.41
N GLU A 277 0.82 -4.01 -15.17
CA GLU A 277 1.88 -4.50 -16.05
C GLU A 277 2.64 -5.67 -15.44
N PHE A 278 2.76 -5.70 -14.11
CA PHE A 278 3.37 -6.78 -13.36
C PHE A 278 2.32 -7.77 -12.88
N ASP A 279 2.68 -9.03 -12.66
CA ASP A 279 1.82 -10.07 -12.07
C ASP A 279 2.12 -10.32 -10.58
N ASN A 280 2.87 -9.41 -9.96
CA ASN A 280 3.31 -9.52 -8.57
C ASN A 280 2.14 -9.57 -7.57
N ALA A 281 2.34 -10.29 -6.47
CA ALA A 281 1.51 -10.14 -5.27
C ALA A 281 1.89 -8.90 -4.47
N GLY A 282 1.00 -8.49 -3.56
CA GLY A 282 1.34 -7.58 -2.47
C GLY A 282 1.57 -8.39 -1.18
N ALA A 283 2.39 -7.90 -0.26
CA ALA A 283 2.58 -8.54 1.05
C ALA A 283 2.43 -7.56 2.21
N LEU A 284 2.02 -8.10 3.35
CA LEU A 284 2.01 -7.43 4.65
C LEU A 284 2.88 -8.25 5.62
N LEU A 285 3.96 -7.64 6.11
CA LEU A 285 4.84 -8.26 7.11
C LEU A 285 4.25 -8.05 8.50
N SER A 286 4.01 -9.12 9.25
CA SER A 286 3.64 -9.08 10.66
C SER A 286 4.83 -9.43 11.53
N VAL A 287 5.19 -8.53 12.43
CA VAL A 287 6.20 -8.74 13.48
C VAL A 287 5.46 -8.91 14.79
N ASP A 288 5.58 -10.07 15.43
CA ASP A 288 4.97 -10.30 16.73
C ASP A 288 5.86 -9.82 17.89
N LYS A 289 5.35 -9.94 19.12
CA LYS A 289 6.03 -9.50 20.35
C LYS A 289 7.40 -10.19 20.61
N ASP A 290 7.63 -11.35 19.99
CA ASP A 290 8.86 -12.13 20.10
C ASP A 290 9.77 -11.88 18.86
N LEU A 291 9.45 -10.84 18.07
CA LEU A 291 10.09 -10.44 16.82
C LEU A 291 10.03 -11.49 15.71
N VAL A 292 9.11 -12.44 15.81
CA VAL A 292 8.88 -13.42 14.75
C VAL A 292 8.18 -12.73 13.59
N CYS A 293 8.81 -12.80 12.42
CA CYS A 293 8.32 -12.24 11.18
C CYS A 293 7.49 -13.27 10.39
N SER A 294 6.28 -12.91 10.01
CA SER A 294 5.38 -13.69 9.15
C SER A 294 4.77 -12.82 8.06
N PHE A 295 4.36 -13.41 6.93
CA PHE A 295 3.88 -12.66 5.77
C PHE A 295 2.44 -13.05 5.42
N GLU A 296 1.60 -12.04 5.19
CA GLU A 296 0.27 -12.21 4.59
C GLU A 296 0.32 -11.76 3.13
N ILE A 297 0.05 -12.67 2.20
CA ILE A 297 0.20 -12.44 0.75
C ILE A 297 -1.15 -12.12 0.10
N MET A 298 -1.24 -10.96 -0.52
CA MET A 298 -2.38 -10.49 -1.30
C MET A 298 -2.13 -10.71 -2.78
N LYS A 299 -2.61 -11.84 -3.31
CA LYS A 299 -2.57 -12.11 -4.76
C LYS A 299 -3.43 -11.11 -5.55
N PRO A 300 -3.08 -10.78 -6.80
CA PRO A 300 -3.91 -9.98 -7.69
C PRO A 300 -5.36 -10.48 -7.76
N VAL A 301 -6.31 -9.56 -7.90
CA VAL A 301 -7.72 -9.93 -8.12
C VAL A 301 -7.95 -10.14 -9.61
N ASP A 302 -8.33 -11.35 -10.00
CA ASP A 302 -8.70 -11.66 -11.38
C ASP A 302 -10.00 -10.94 -11.77
N ASN A 303 -9.89 -9.89 -12.58
CA ASN A 303 -11.03 -9.16 -13.14
C ASN A 303 -11.92 -10.01 -14.08
N LYS A 304 -11.59 -11.29 -14.33
CA LYS A 304 -12.38 -12.23 -15.13
C LYS A 304 -13.38 -13.07 -14.32
N ALA A 305 -13.25 -13.13 -12.99
CA ALA A 305 -14.14 -13.93 -12.12
C ALA A 305 -15.26 -13.11 -11.47
N SER A 306 -15.38 -11.81 -11.75
CA SER A 306 -16.33 -10.90 -11.10
C SER A 306 -17.76 -11.01 -11.64
N SER A 307 -18.30 -12.22 -11.78
CA SER A 307 -19.75 -12.40 -11.84
C SER A 307 -20.14 -13.64 -11.05
N SER A 308 -20.82 -13.40 -9.93
CA SER A 308 -21.55 -14.34 -9.06
C SER A 308 -20.86 -15.01 -7.87
N GLU A 309 -19.60 -15.45 -7.89
CA GLU A 309 -19.05 -16.22 -6.75
C GLU A 309 -18.47 -15.33 -5.62
N THR A 310 -17.72 -14.28 -5.94
CA THR A 310 -17.06 -13.43 -4.92
C THR A 310 -18.03 -12.58 -4.09
N GLN A 311 -19.21 -12.25 -4.64
CA GLN A 311 -20.23 -11.51 -3.89
C GLN A 311 -20.87 -12.36 -2.77
N VAL A 312 -20.94 -13.68 -2.95
CA VAL A 312 -21.54 -14.59 -1.97
C VAL A 312 -20.62 -14.77 -0.76
N GLU A 313 -19.31 -14.84 -0.98
CA GLU A 313 -18.33 -15.05 0.09
C GLU A 313 -18.12 -13.79 0.97
N LEU A 314 -18.16 -12.60 0.36
CA LEU A 314 -18.14 -11.32 1.09
C LEU A 314 -19.44 -11.08 1.89
N LEU A 315 -20.60 -11.47 1.36
CA LEU A 315 -21.87 -11.43 2.10
C LEU A 315 -21.91 -12.42 3.27
N TYR A 316 -21.28 -13.59 3.10
CA TYR A 316 -21.20 -14.63 4.14
C TYR A 316 -20.39 -14.17 5.35
N ASN A 317 -19.27 -13.46 5.12
CA ASN A 317 -18.40 -12.98 6.20
C ASN A 317 -18.93 -11.72 6.89
N HIS A 318 -19.66 -10.84 6.18
CA HIS A 318 -20.25 -9.64 6.78
C HIS A 318 -21.46 -9.92 7.70
N GLN A 319 -22.15 -11.06 7.53
CA GLN A 319 -23.40 -11.35 8.25
C GLN A 319 -23.25 -12.19 9.54
N LYS A 320 -22.05 -12.68 9.86
CA LYS A 320 -21.76 -13.31 11.17
C LYS A 320 -21.80 -12.33 12.36
N MET A 321 -21.99 -11.03 12.11
CA MET A 321 -22.08 -9.99 13.15
C MET A 321 -23.51 -9.61 13.57
N LEU A 322 -24.57 -10.32 13.12
CA LEU A 322 -25.97 -9.98 13.44
C LEU A 322 -26.69 -11.02 14.33
N PRO A 323 -27.64 -10.61 15.19
CA PRO A 323 -28.30 -11.50 16.18
C PRO A 323 -29.13 -12.65 15.56
N LYS A 324 -29.09 -13.81 16.24
CA LYS A 324 -29.51 -15.17 15.78
C LYS A 324 -30.85 -15.27 15.03
N ASN A 325 -31.89 -14.49 15.38
CA ASN A 325 -33.21 -14.64 14.73
C ASN A 325 -33.28 -14.11 13.28
N ARG A 326 -32.33 -13.26 12.84
CA ARG A 326 -32.27 -12.81 11.43
C ARG A 326 -31.39 -13.70 10.54
N TYR A 327 -30.60 -14.57 11.14
CA TYR A 327 -29.71 -15.52 10.46
C TYR A 327 -30.53 -16.60 9.73
N GLU A 328 -31.51 -17.22 10.40
CA GLU A 328 -32.28 -18.34 9.82
C GLU A 328 -33.17 -17.93 8.64
N ILE A 329 -33.79 -16.73 8.69
CA ILE A 329 -34.64 -16.22 7.61
C ILE A 329 -33.81 -15.88 6.35
N ARG A 330 -32.56 -15.43 6.52
CA ARG A 330 -31.67 -15.11 5.39
C ARG A 330 -30.96 -16.34 4.82
N MET A 331 -30.66 -17.35 5.64
CA MET A 331 -30.10 -18.62 5.18
C MET A 331 -31.04 -19.33 4.21
N ARG A 332 -32.35 -19.40 4.49
CA ARG A 332 -33.33 -19.98 3.53
C ARG A 332 -33.32 -19.27 2.18
N ARG A 333 -33.25 -17.93 2.17
CA ARG A 333 -33.22 -17.15 0.93
C ARG A 333 -31.90 -17.28 0.17
N ALA A 334 -30.78 -17.48 0.86
CA ALA A 334 -29.49 -17.74 0.24
C ALA A 334 -29.42 -19.16 -0.36
N GLU A 335 -30.01 -20.15 0.31
CA GLU A 335 -30.16 -21.52 -0.21
C GLU A 335 -31.06 -21.54 -1.45
N GLU A 336 -32.18 -20.80 -1.45
CA GLU A 336 -33.06 -20.63 -2.62
C GLU A 336 -32.30 -20.03 -3.82
N LEU A 337 -31.50 -18.97 -3.61
CA LEU A 337 -30.69 -18.34 -4.67
C LEU A 337 -29.56 -19.24 -5.19
N LEU A 338 -28.95 -20.07 -4.32
CA LEU A 338 -27.97 -21.08 -4.72
C LEU A 338 -28.63 -22.20 -5.53
N GLN A 339 -29.86 -22.60 -5.18
CA GLN A 339 -30.66 -23.57 -5.94
C GLN A 339 -31.04 -23.02 -7.32
N GLU A 340 -31.45 -21.75 -7.39
CA GLU A 340 -31.78 -21.06 -8.65
C GLU A 340 -30.55 -20.92 -9.58
N SER A 341 -29.38 -20.59 -9.01
CA SER A 341 -28.11 -20.52 -9.74
C SER A 341 -27.67 -21.90 -10.27
N ARG A 342 -27.80 -22.95 -9.44
CA ARG A 342 -27.54 -24.34 -9.86
C ARG A 342 -28.50 -24.80 -10.96
N ASN A 343 -29.77 -24.44 -10.90
CA ASN A 343 -30.74 -24.76 -11.95
C ASN A 343 -30.46 -24.00 -13.25
N GLN A 344 -30.02 -22.74 -13.20
CA GLN A 344 -29.62 -21.97 -14.38
C GLN A 344 -28.33 -22.50 -15.04
N SER A 345 -27.37 -23.00 -14.25
CA SER A 345 -26.16 -23.65 -14.78
C SER A 345 -26.44 -25.02 -15.41
N HIS A 346 -27.45 -25.76 -14.94
CA HIS A 346 -27.91 -27.00 -15.56
C HIS A 346 -28.61 -26.74 -16.91
N LEU A 347 -29.44 -25.70 -16.98
CA LEU A 347 -30.10 -25.25 -18.23
C LEU A 347 -29.10 -24.76 -19.29
N ARG A 348 -27.94 -24.23 -18.89
CA ARG A 348 -26.86 -23.85 -19.83
C ARG A 348 -26.02 -25.04 -20.33
N LYS A 349 -26.05 -26.19 -19.62
CA LYS A 349 -25.39 -27.43 -20.07
C LYS A 349 -26.26 -28.29 -20.99
N GLU A 350 -27.57 -28.04 -21.05
CA GLU A 350 -28.49 -28.75 -21.97
C GLU A 350 -28.70 -28.08 -23.34
N CYS A 351 -28.14 -26.89 -23.59
CA CYS A 351 -28.20 -26.22 -24.91
C CYS A 351 -26.91 -26.36 -25.76
N LYS A 352 -26.14 -27.44 -25.57
CA LYS A 352 -25.06 -27.85 -26.49
C LYS A 352 -25.25 -29.30 -26.94
N GLY A 353 -26.35 -29.52 -27.66
CA GLY A 353 -26.61 -30.73 -28.42
C GLY A 353 -27.59 -30.39 -29.54
N VAL A 354 -27.25 -30.75 -30.78
CA VAL A 354 -27.97 -30.49 -32.05
C VAL A 354 -27.82 -29.03 -32.54
N SER A 355 -27.12 -28.66 -33.62
CA SER A 355 -26.98 -29.29 -34.94
C SER A 355 -25.68 -28.82 -35.62
N ASN A 356 -24.81 -29.77 -35.97
CA ASN A 356 -23.83 -29.62 -37.04
C ASN A 356 -24.56 -29.59 -38.38
N LEU A 357 -24.71 -28.44 -39.04
CA LEU A 357 -25.04 -28.41 -40.47
C LEU A 357 -24.73 -27.06 -41.12
N PHE A 358 -23.45 -26.67 -41.25
CA PHE A 358 -23.07 -25.62 -42.22
C PHE A 358 -21.66 -25.73 -42.83
N HIS A 359 -20.96 -26.85 -42.69
CA HIS A 359 -19.64 -27.04 -43.31
C HIS A 359 -19.44 -28.35 -44.10
N LEU A 360 -20.52 -29.07 -44.44
CA LEU A 360 -20.44 -30.30 -45.24
C LEU A 360 -21.46 -30.38 -46.39
N LEU A 361 -21.76 -29.24 -47.04
CA LEU A 361 -22.60 -29.19 -48.24
C LEU A 361 -22.16 -28.14 -49.28
N THR A 362 -20.84 -27.97 -49.43
CA THR A 362 -20.28 -27.25 -50.60
C THR A 362 -18.92 -27.79 -51.04
N ALA A 363 -18.71 -29.11 -50.95
CA ALA A 363 -17.55 -29.75 -51.57
C ALA A 363 -17.77 -31.27 -51.77
N TYR A 364 -18.65 -31.66 -52.71
CA TYR A 364 -18.49 -32.84 -53.58
C TYR A 364 -19.71 -33.05 -54.49
N HIS A 365 -19.88 -32.19 -55.48
CA HIS A 365 -20.43 -32.60 -56.78
C HIS A 365 -20.10 -31.52 -57.81
N ARG A 366 -18.95 -31.68 -58.46
CA ARG A 366 -18.74 -31.53 -59.92
C ARG A 366 -17.24 -31.49 -60.20
N LEU A 367 -16.68 -32.66 -60.51
CA LEU A 367 -15.64 -32.76 -61.53
C LEU A 367 -16.24 -33.52 -62.71
N LEU A 368 -16.47 -32.77 -63.81
CA LEU A 368 -16.40 -33.14 -65.25
C LEU A 368 -17.46 -34.11 -65.83
N PRO A 369 -17.72 -34.15 -67.16
CA PRO A 369 -17.46 -33.21 -68.27
C PRO A 369 -18.75 -32.85 -69.08
N GLY A 370 -18.68 -31.81 -69.94
CA GLY A 370 -19.74 -31.39 -70.85
C GLY A 370 -19.72 -29.90 -71.12
#